data_AF-A0A0F9RZ48-F1
#
_entry.id   AF-A0A0F9RZ48-F1
#
_cell.length_a   1.000
_cell.length_b   1.000
_cell.length_c   1.000
_cell.angle_alpha   90.00
_cell.angle_beta   90.00
_cell.angle_gamma   90.00
#
_symmetry.space_group_name_H-M   'P 1'
#
loop_
_entity.id
_entity.type
_entity.pdbx_description
1 polymer ?
#
loop_
_entity_poly.entity_id
_entity_poly.type
_entity_poly.pdbx_seq_one_letter_code
_entity_poly.pdbx_strand_id
1 'polypeptide(L)'
;MAKLQYIRPSDNPVGALLASAFTVESGGEDGAFPAENIGDLNVAKPAKLTSTSGRWEIDLGSAQEINLVALIHHNFDAGLGVRIQGNSVAATWGAPPLDEAITIPAFDLDRFSVNPFVDLTGVSPRTFQYWAVEIVGANTEFPALGQVILSGALRSFGRNVLFESSEGEILPARANTTDLGVPWAYRLGSKWRTRNASFFRGDSGVDFADFLSLVRDANGIAQAWLEIPDPAVNDARWVRFGGDSVTAARQRLGSRRDRWPWVTEEVSRGLTLYSSSQ
;
A
#
# COMPACT_ATOMS: atom_id res chain seq x y z
N MET A 1 13.37 -16.24 10.86
CA MET A 1 13.02 -15.92 9.47
C MET A 1 11.66 -15.25 9.50
N ALA A 2 11.58 -14.04 8.95
CA ALA A 2 10.35 -13.25 8.87
C ALA A 2 9.27 -14.02 8.09
N LYS A 3 8.00 -13.84 8.46
CA LYS A 3 6.87 -14.39 7.71
C LYS A 3 6.39 -13.31 6.75
N LEU A 4 6.17 -13.68 5.50
CA LEU A 4 5.50 -12.83 4.52
C LEU A 4 4.07 -12.59 4.98
N GLN A 5 3.74 -11.34 5.27
CA GLN A 5 2.38 -10.91 5.61
C GLN A 5 1.70 -10.32 4.39
N TYR A 6 0.36 -10.41 4.35
CA TYR A 6 -0.42 -9.87 3.25
C TYR A 6 -1.85 -9.54 3.64
N ILE A 7 -2.47 -8.69 2.83
CA ILE A 7 -3.89 -8.34 2.88
C ILE A 7 -4.51 -8.67 1.52
N ARG A 8 -5.67 -9.34 1.51
CA ARG A 8 -6.42 -9.55 0.26
C ARG A 8 -7.20 -8.28 -0.11
N PRO A 9 -7.44 -8.00 -1.40
CA PRO A 9 -8.32 -6.91 -1.81
C PRO A 9 -9.66 -6.87 -1.07
N SER A 10 -10.30 -8.03 -0.86
CA SER A 10 -11.57 -8.16 -0.13
C SER A 10 -11.50 -7.83 1.36
N ASP A 11 -10.31 -7.92 1.95
CA ASP A 11 -10.10 -7.61 3.37
C ASP A 11 -9.96 -6.08 3.60
N ASN A 12 -9.96 -5.27 2.54
CA ASN A 12 -9.92 -3.81 2.59
C ASN A 12 -11.32 -3.21 2.39
N PRO A 13 -12.05 -2.84 3.47
CA PRO A 13 -13.38 -2.25 3.36
C PRO A 13 -13.37 -0.90 2.61
N VAL A 14 -12.24 -0.19 2.59
CA VAL A 14 -12.11 1.14 1.98
C VAL A 14 -12.41 1.11 0.48
N GLY A 15 -12.01 0.04 -0.23
CA GLY A 15 -12.20 -0.08 -1.68
C GLY A 15 -13.66 -0.23 -2.13
N ALA A 16 -14.58 -0.46 -1.19
CA ALA A 16 -16.02 -0.58 -1.45
C ALA A 16 -16.82 0.65 -0.98
N LEU A 17 -16.16 1.65 -0.38
CA LEU A 17 -16.81 2.85 0.12
C LEU A 17 -17.20 3.79 -1.02
N LEU A 18 -18.23 4.60 -0.76
CA LEU A 18 -18.60 5.71 -1.64
C LEU A 18 -17.67 6.89 -1.40
N ALA A 19 -17.52 7.76 -2.41
CA ALA A 19 -16.73 8.98 -2.32
C ALA A 19 -17.01 9.85 -1.07
N SER A 20 -18.27 9.94 -0.66
CA SER A 20 -18.69 10.73 0.51
C SER A 20 -18.15 10.21 1.86
N ALA A 21 -17.57 9.01 1.88
CA ALA A 21 -16.93 8.46 3.06
C ALA A 21 -15.60 9.15 3.40
N PHE A 22 -15.02 9.92 2.46
CA PHE A 22 -13.71 10.54 2.61
C PHE A 22 -13.86 12.05 2.69
N THR A 23 -13.32 12.66 3.74
CA THR A 23 -13.39 14.11 3.95
C THR A 23 -12.06 14.66 4.45
N VAL A 24 -11.83 15.96 4.24
CA VAL A 24 -10.76 16.71 4.89
C VAL A 24 -11.33 17.42 6.10
N GLU A 25 -10.92 17.00 7.29
CA GLU A 25 -11.37 17.59 8.56
C GLU A 25 -10.53 18.81 8.94
N SER A 26 -9.24 18.84 8.56
CA SER A 26 -8.37 20.00 8.75
C SER A 26 -7.29 20.10 7.68
N GLY A 27 -6.77 21.30 7.44
CA GLY A 27 -5.72 21.59 6.45
C GLY A 27 -6.22 22.02 5.05
N GLY A 28 -7.53 21.96 4.82
CA GLY A 28 -8.16 22.38 3.57
C GLY A 28 -7.90 21.39 2.43
N GLU A 29 -8.92 21.12 1.65
CA GLU A 29 -8.88 20.20 0.52
C GLU A 29 -8.41 20.90 -0.76
N ASP A 30 -7.50 20.27 -1.50
CA ASP A 30 -7.19 20.69 -2.86
C ASP A 30 -8.25 20.11 -3.81
N GLY A 31 -9.09 20.96 -4.40
CA GLY A 31 -10.19 20.52 -5.26
C GLY A 31 -9.77 19.78 -6.54
N ALA A 32 -8.50 19.85 -6.95
CA ALA A 32 -7.97 19.04 -8.06
C ALA A 32 -7.56 17.61 -7.61
N PHE A 33 -7.40 17.42 -6.30
CA PHE A 33 -6.95 16.20 -5.65
C PHE A 33 -7.81 15.92 -4.40
N PRO A 34 -9.12 15.66 -4.58
CA PRO A 34 -10.07 15.55 -3.48
C PRO A 34 -9.81 14.32 -2.60
N ALA A 35 -10.34 14.33 -1.36
CA ALA A 35 -10.18 13.26 -0.38
C ALA A 35 -10.68 11.90 -0.88
N GLU A 36 -11.72 11.88 -1.72
CA GLU A 36 -12.28 10.65 -2.31
C GLU A 36 -11.24 9.80 -3.06
N ASN A 37 -10.18 10.43 -3.58
CA ASN A 37 -9.07 9.75 -4.25
C ASN A 37 -8.37 8.73 -3.34
N ILE A 38 -8.37 8.91 -2.01
CA ILE A 38 -7.76 7.94 -1.06
C ILE A 38 -8.41 6.56 -1.14
N GLY A 39 -9.69 6.50 -1.52
CA GLY A 39 -10.49 5.27 -1.58
C GLY A 39 -10.67 4.67 -2.97
N ASP A 40 -10.28 5.36 -4.04
CA ASP A 40 -10.64 4.99 -5.42
C ASP A 40 -9.85 3.80 -6.00
N LEU A 41 -8.95 3.21 -5.21
CA LEU A 41 -8.02 2.12 -5.56
C LEU A 41 -7.04 2.48 -6.68
N ASN A 42 -6.95 3.75 -7.07
CA ASN A 42 -6.09 4.26 -8.11
C ASN A 42 -5.09 5.28 -7.54
N VAL A 43 -4.03 4.73 -6.97
CA VAL A 43 -2.85 5.43 -6.43
C VAL A 43 -2.22 6.49 -7.36
N ALA A 44 -2.52 6.49 -8.66
CA ALA A 44 -2.07 7.54 -9.59
C ALA A 44 -2.81 8.88 -9.41
N LYS A 45 -3.91 8.88 -8.65
CA LYS A 45 -4.65 10.08 -8.26
C LYS A 45 -4.54 10.21 -6.74
N PRO A 46 -3.60 10.98 -6.20
CA PRO A 46 -3.55 11.20 -4.77
C PRO A 46 -4.64 12.18 -4.32
N ALA A 47 -5.06 12.10 -3.06
CA ALA A 47 -5.69 13.22 -2.37
C ALA A 47 -4.61 14.16 -1.83
N LYS A 48 -4.90 15.46 -1.75
CA LYS A 48 -3.93 16.46 -1.31
C LYS A 48 -4.56 17.53 -0.43
N LEU A 49 -3.81 17.97 0.58
CA LEU A 49 -4.17 19.11 1.42
C LEU A 49 -3.65 20.43 0.83
N THR A 50 -4.24 21.55 1.24
CA THR A 50 -3.78 22.91 0.87
C THR A 50 -2.84 23.53 1.92
N SER A 51 -2.69 22.89 3.07
CA SER A 51 -1.77 23.24 4.14
C SER A 51 -0.63 22.22 4.23
N THR A 52 0.36 22.48 5.09
CA THR A 52 1.44 21.55 5.39
C THR A 52 1.10 20.53 6.48
N SER A 53 -0.10 20.59 7.06
CA SER A 53 -0.56 19.76 8.18
C SER A 53 -2.07 19.67 8.18
N GLY A 54 -2.64 18.55 8.60
CA GLY A 54 -4.09 18.39 8.60
C GLY A 54 -4.53 16.97 8.85
N ARG A 55 -5.79 16.70 8.51
CA ARG A 55 -6.43 15.41 8.78
C ARG A 55 -7.36 15.02 7.64
N TRP A 56 -7.21 13.79 7.17
CA TRP A 56 -8.24 13.10 6.40
C TRP A 56 -9.08 12.22 7.32
N GLU A 57 -10.38 12.25 7.18
CA GLU A 57 -11.34 11.40 7.87
C GLU A 57 -11.97 10.40 6.89
N ILE A 58 -12.22 9.19 7.38
CA ILE A 58 -12.79 8.05 6.66
C ILE A 58 -13.95 7.50 7.50
N ASP A 59 -15.17 7.58 6.97
CA ASP A 59 -16.37 6.98 7.56
C ASP A 59 -16.65 5.61 6.91
N LEU A 60 -16.48 4.54 7.68
CA LEU A 60 -16.77 3.17 7.23
C LEU A 60 -18.27 2.85 7.17
N GLY A 61 -19.15 3.79 7.56
CA GLY A 61 -20.60 3.66 7.63
C GLY A 61 -21.11 2.78 8.78
N SER A 62 -20.23 1.99 9.39
CA SER A 62 -20.47 1.18 10.58
C SER A 62 -19.16 0.86 11.28
N ALA A 63 -19.21 0.50 12.57
CA ALA A 63 -17.99 0.16 13.30
C ALA A 63 -17.40 -1.16 12.77
N GLN A 64 -16.13 -1.12 12.36
CA GLN A 64 -15.39 -2.28 11.87
C GLN A 64 -14.09 -2.45 12.63
N GLU A 65 -13.72 -3.70 12.88
CA GLU A 65 -12.42 -4.04 13.46
C GLU A 65 -11.33 -3.88 12.41
N ILE A 66 -10.31 -3.07 12.70
CA ILE A 66 -9.16 -2.86 11.83
C ILE A 66 -7.90 -3.36 12.53
N ASN A 67 -7.22 -4.29 11.89
CA ASN A 67 -6.00 -4.95 12.35
C ASN A 67 -4.72 -4.37 11.73
N LEU A 68 -4.82 -3.68 10.60
CA LEU A 68 -3.68 -3.07 9.92
C LEU A 68 -4.10 -1.77 9.25
N VAL A 69 -3.23 -0.76 9.33
CA VAL A 69 -3.33 0.45 8.50
C VAL A 69 -2.04 0.64 7.71
N ALA A 70 -2.13 0.93 6.42
CA ALA A 70 -0.98 1.27 5.57
C ALA A 70 -1.25 2.52 4.73
N LEU A 71 -0.21 3.33 4.53
CA LEU A 71 -0.25 4.56 3.75
C LEU A 71 0.49 4.33 2.44
N ILE A 72 -0.24 4.32 1.34
CA ILE A 72 0.30 3.98 0.03
C ILE A 72 0.51 5.25 -0.78
N HIS A 73 1.70 5.36 -1.38
CA HIS A 73 2.04 6.40 -2.34
C HIS A 73 1.84 7.82 -1.77
N HIS A 74 2.62 8.16 -0.74
CA HIS A 74 2.55 9.45 -0.03
C HIS A 74 3.83 10.28 -0.21
N ASN A 75 3.81 11.58 0.09
CA ASN A 75 4.98 12.49 0.02
C ASN A 75 5.44 13.01 1.41
N PHE A 76 5.15 12.28 2.47
CA PHE A 76 5.42 12.73 3.84
C PHE A 76 6.92 12.66 4.16
N ASP A 77 7.41 13.67 4.87
CA ASP A 77 8.79 13.76 5.30
C ASP A 77 9.17 12.61 6.23
N ALA A 78 10.41 12.16 6.11
CA ALA A 78 10.98 11.16 7.01
C ALA A 78 10.89 11.62 8.47
N GLY A 79 10.33 10.78 9.34
CA GLY A 79 10.13 11.10 10.75
C GLY A 79 9.02 12.12 11.04
N LEU A 80 8.25 12.57 10.04
CA LEU A 80 7.06 13.38 10.28
C LEU A 80 6.10 12.64 11.22
N GLY A 81 5.49 13.37 12.16
CA GLY A 81 4.49 12.80 13.05
C GLY A 81 3.24 12.48 12.23
N VAL A 82 2.97 11.21 11.97
CA VAL A 82 1.71 10.77 11.36
C VAL A 82 1.02 9.83 12.33
N ARG A 83 -0.29 10.02 12.50
CA ARG A 83 -1.09 9.23 13.44
C ARG A 83 -2.31 8.65 12.75
N ILE A 84 -2.65 7.43 13.13
CA ILE A 84 -3.94 6.83 12.84
C ILE A 84 -4.81 6.94 14.09
N GLN A 85 -5.99 7.52 13.91
CA GLN A 85 -6.95 7.73 14.98
C GLN A 85 -8.25 7.00 14.68
N GLY A 86 -8.83 6.39 15.69
CA GLY A 86 -10.09 5.66 15.60
C GLY A 86 -11.11 6.24 16.57
N ASN A 87 -12.34 6.45 16.09
CA ASN A 87 -13.41 7.02 16.90
C ASN A 87 -14.80 6.42 16.61
N SER A 88 -15.66 6.46 17.62
CA SER A 88 -17.07 6.08 17.52
C SER A 88 -17.98 7.25 17.15
N VAL A 89 -17.51 8.49 17.34
CA VAL A 89 -18.26 9.72 17.06
C VAL A 89 -17.45 10.59 16.10
N ALA A 90 -18.09 11.06 15.03
CA ALA A 90 -17.49 11.94 14.05
C ALA A 90 -16.95 13.24 14.68
N ALA A 91 -15.93 13.84 14.08
CA ALA A 91 -15.40 15.18 14.41
C ALA A 91 -14.92 15.41 15.86
N THR A 92 -14.70 14.36 16.67
CA THR A 92 -14.25 14.50 18.08
C THR A 92 -12.81 14.01 18.26
N TRP A 93 -11.84 14.74 17.73
CA TRP A 93 -10.46 14.27 17.61
C TRP A 93 -9.47 14.79 18.68
N GLY A 94 -9.95 15.51 19.69
CA GLY A 94 -9.08 16.04 20.75
C GLY A 94 -8.53 14.97 21.72
N ALA A 95 -9.23 13.84 21.85
CA ALA A 95 -8.83 12.69 22.66
C ALA A 95 -9.47 11.41 22.08
N PRO A 96 -9.03 10.95 20.90
CA PRO A 96 -9.63 9.79 20.26
C PRO A 96 -9.31 8.52 21.07
N PRO A 97 -10.24 7.55 21.15
CA PRO A 97 -10.01 6.30 21.87
C PRO A 97 -8.81 5.48 21.36
N LEU A 98 -8.47 5.61 20.07
CA LEU A 98 -7.26 5.08 19.46
C LEU A 98 -6.46 6.24 18.90
N ASP A 99 -5.17 6.30 19.23
CA ASP A 99 -4.20 7.29 18.74
C ASP A 99 -2.82 6.63 18.56
N GLU A 100 -2.61 5.98 17.43
CA GLU A 100 -1.38 5.22 17.16
C GLU A 100 -0.48 5.94 16.16
N ALA A 101 0.81 5.99 16.44
CA ALA A 101 1.78 6.63 15.57
C ALA A 101 2.19 5.71 14.39
N ILE A 102 2.23 6.26 13.19
CA ILE A 102 2.80 5.62 12.01
C ILE A 102 4.19 6.23 11.79
N THR A 103 5.23 5.41 11.93
CA THR A 103 6.61 5.87 11.73
C THR A 103 6.89 6.03 10.24
N ILE A 104 7.12 7.25 9.76
CA ILE A 104 7.48 7.50 8.36
C ILE A 104 8.98 7.18 8.14
N PRO A 105 9.32 6.16 7.32
CA PRO A 105 10.70 5.78 7.07
C PRO A 105 11.48 6.86 6.34
N ALA A 106 12.81 6.77 6.39
CA ALA A 106 13.67 7.58 5.54
C ALA A 106 13.41 7.30 4.06
N PHE A 107 13.54 8.33 3.23
CA PHE A 107 13.54 8.19 1.79
C PHE A 107 14.68 7.27 1.34
N ASP A 108 14.46 6.54 0.26
CA ASP A 108 15.53 5.79 -0.38
C ASP A 108 16.55 6.72 -1.07
N LEU A 109 17.63 6.12 -1.61
CA LEU A 109 18.66 6.86 -2.35
C LEU A 109 18.13 7.62 -3.58
N ASP A 110 17.00 7.18 -4.13
CA ASP A 110 16.31 7.80 -5.26
C ASP A 110 15.24 8.82 -4.82
N ARG A 111 15.15 9.12 -3.52
CA ARG A 111 14.16 10.01 -2.90
C ARG A 111 12.69 9.58 -3.03
N PHE A 112 12.45 8.27 -3.12
CA PHE A 112 11.10 7.73 -2.99
C PHE A 112 10.79 7.40 -1.53
N SER A 113 9.57 7.75 -1.10
CA SER A 113 9.05 7.27 0.18
C SER A 113 8.75 5.77 0.09
N VAL A 114 8.97 5.11 1.21
CA VAL A 114 8.54 3.74 1.45
C VAL A 114 7.14 3.80 2.05
N ASN A 115 6.23 2.90 1.64
CA ASN A 115 4.87 2.91 2.17
C ASN A 115 4.86 2.36 3.61
N PRO A 116 4.59 3.18 4.64
CA PRO A 116 4.56 2.70 6.01
C PRO A 116 3.25 1.98 6.30
N PHE A 117 3.29 1.16 7.34
CA PHE A 117 2.13 0.55 7.95
C PHE A 117 2.23 0.58 9.49
N VAL A 118 1.13 0.25 10.15
CA VAL A 118 1.04 -0.01 11.57
C VAL A 118 0.16 -1.23 11.80
N ASP A 119 0.64 -2.15 12.63
CA ASP A 119 -0.08 -3.35 13.06
C ASP A 119 -0.86 -3.02 14.34
N LEU A 120 -2.18 -3.14 14.28
CA LEU A 120 -3.11 -2.85 15.37
C LEU A 120 -3.60 -4.13 16.08
N THR A 121 -3.10 -5.31 15.72
CA THR A 121 -3.54 -6.59 16.30
C THR A 121 -3.28 -6.70 17.81
N GLY A 122 -2.32 -5.93 18.34
CA GLY A 122 -2.03 -5.82 19.77
C GLY A 122 -2.72 -4.65 20.48
N VAL A 123 -3.45 -3.80 19.75
CA VAL A 123 -4.05 -2.56 20.27
C VAL A 123 -5.55 -2.74 20.52
N SER A 124 -6.06 -2.11 21.58
CA SER A 124 -7.48 -2.12 21.95
C SER A 124 -7.89 -0.76 22.53
N PRO A 125 -9.06 -0.19 22.15
CA PRO A 125 -10.01 -0.71 21.17
C PRO A 125 -9.53 -0.48 19.73
N ARG A 126 -10.00 -1.30 18.78
CA ARG A 126 -9.69 -1.18 17.34
C ARG A 126 -10.91 -1.34 16.43
N THR A 127 -12.10 -1.23 17.00
CA THR A 127 -13.37 -1.37 16.29
C THR A 127 -14.07 -0.02 16.28
N PHE A 128 -14.00 0.67 15.14
CA PHE A 128 -14.47 2.05 15.01
C PHE A 128 -15.14 2.27 13.66
N GLN A 129 -16.05 3.24 13.62
CA GLN A 129 -16.69 3.68 12.39
C GLN A 129 -15.86 4.76 11.70
N TYR A 130 -15.34 5.72 12.48
CA TYR A 130 -14.58 6.85 11.98
C TYR A 130 -13.10 6.59 12.18
N TRP A 131 -12.33 6.73 11.10
CA TRP A 131 -10.88 6.62 11.09
C TRP A 131 -10.29 7.90 10.55
N ALA A 132 -9.14 8.30 11.06
CA ALA A 132 -8.47 9.51 10.59
C ALA A 132 -6.97 9.34 10.47
N VAL A 133 -6.42 9.86 9.39
CA VAL A 133 -4.98 10.03 9.20
C VAL A 133 -4.65 11.47 9.54
N GLU A 134 -4.01 11.68 10.69
CA GLU A 134 -3.57 12.98 11.16
C GLU A 134 -2.09 13.20 10.85
N ILE A 135 -1.77 14.38 10.33
CA ILE A 135 -0.42 14.87 10.11
C ILE A 135 -0.09 15.87 11.22
N VAL A 136 0.77 15.46 12.13
CA VAL A 136 1.25 16.21 13.29
C VAL A 136 2.56 16.90 12.93
N GLY A 137 2.52 18.24 12.94
CA GLY A 137 3.64 19.08 12.49
C GLY A 137 3.53 19.43 11.02
N ALA A 138 4.51 20.17 10.52
CA ALA A 138 4.50 20.67 9.14
C ALA A 138 5.35 19.78 8.23
N ASN A 139 4.73 19.26 7.17
CA ASN A 139 5.42 18.64 6.04
C ASN A 139 6.07 19.71 5.16
N THR A 140 7.19 19.39 4.50
CA THR A 140 7.90 20.31 3.61
C THR A 140 7.04 20.76 2.44
N GLU A 141 6.30 19.81 1.85
CA GLU A 141 5.35 20.04 0.77
C GLU A 141 3.92 19.82 1.27
N PHE A 142 2.93 20.31 0.53
CA PHE A 142 1.54 19.98 0.80
C PHE A 142 1.33 18.45 0.80
N PRO A 143 0.87 17.86 1.92
CA PRO A 143 0.72 16.44 2.04
C PRO A 143 -0.23 15.88 0.99
N ALA A 144 0.25 14.83 0.34
CA ALA A 144 -0.47 14.07 -0.66
C ALA A 144 -0.39 12.58 -0.32
N LEU A 145 -1.51 11.88 -0.51
CA LEU A 145 -1.67 10.47 -0.17
C LEU A 145 -2.44 9.77 -1.27
N GLY A 146 -1.83 8.75 -1.88
CA GLY A 146 -2.44 7.94 -2.93
C GLY A 146 -3.59 7.09 -2.41
N GLN A 147 -3.35 6.33 -1.35
CA GLN A 147 -4.36 5.42 -0.83
C GLN A 147 -4.10 5.08 0.65
N VAL A 148 -5.18 4.88 1.40
CA VAL A 148 -5.13 4.27 2.74
C VAL A 148 -5.68 2.87 2.65
N ILE A 149 -4.93 1.90 3.16
CA ILE A 149 -5.41 0.55 3.38
C ILE A 149 -5.79 0.44 4.84
N LEU A 150 -7.07 0.27 5.13
CA LEU A 150 -7.54 -0.22 6.41
C LEU A 150 -7.88 -1.68 6.19
N SER A 151 -7.46 -2.59 7.06
CA SER A 151 -7.84 -4.00 6.90
C SER A 151 -8.22 -4.65 8.21
N GLY A 152 -9.35 -5.36 8.19
CA GLY A 152 -9.80 -6.19 9.30
C GLY A 152 -9.09 -7.54 9.42
N ALA A 153 -8.22 -7.92 8.49
CA ALA A 153 -7.53 -9.22 8.54
C ALA A 153 -6.08 -9.11 8.09
N LEU A 154 -5.14 -9.27 9.02
CA LEU A 154 -3.72 -9.43 8.72
C LEU A 154 -3.38 -10.91 8.57
N ARG A 155 -3.02 -11.34 7.36
CA ARG A 155 -2.72 -12.74 7.05
C ARG A 155 -1.21 -12.92 6.95
N SER A 156 -0.73 -14.14 7.21
CA SER A 156 0.67 -14.50 7.04
C SER A 156 0.79 -15.84 6.36
N PHE A 157 1.70 -15.95 5.40
CA PHE A 157 2.10 -17.25 4.88
C PHE A 157 3.06 -17.97 5.85
N GLY A 158 3.10 -19.29 5.74
CA GLY A 158 4.08 -20.15 6.40
C GLY A 158 5.55 -19.77 6.09
N ARG A 159 6.47 -20.30 6.89
CA ARG A 159 7.90 -19.91 6.89
C ARG A 159 8.65 -20.20 5.57
N ASN A 160 8.12 -21.07 4.72
CA ASN A 160 8.83 -21.61 3.55
C ASN A 160 8.54 -20.87 2.23
N VAL A 161 7.69 -19.84 2.24
CA VAL A 161 7.26 -19.11 1.02
C VAL A 161 8.35 -18.19 0.44
N LEU A 162 9.34 -17.83 1.26
CA LEU A 162 10.43 -16.92 0.89
C LEU A 162 11.72 -17.65 0.45
N PHE A 163 11.70 -18.98 0.34
CA PHE A 163 12.89 -19.70 -0.06
C PHE A 163 13.23 -19.41 -1.54
N GLU A 164 14.48 -19.03 -1.80
CA GLU A 164 14.97 -18.52 -3.09
C GLU A 164 14.26 -17.25 -3.58
N SER A 165 13.67 -16.43 -2.69
CA SER A 165 13.09 -15.17 -3.14
C SER A 165 14.18 -14.22 -3.63
N SER A 166 13.98 -13.63 -4.81
CA SER A 166 14.85 -12.58 -5.34
C SER A 166 14.09 -11.28 -5.45
N GLU A 167 14.70 -10.17 -5.04
CA GLU A 167 14.16 -8.84 -5.26
C GLU A 167 14.83 -8.22 -6.49
N GLY A 168 14.01 -7.59 -7.33
CA GLY A 168 14.43 -6.88 -8.52
C GLY A 168 13.91 -5.45 -8.49
N GLU A 169 14.49 -4.64 -9.35
CA GLU A 169 14.14 -3.24 -9.51
C GLU A 169 14.02 -2.94 -11.00
N ILE A 170 12.90 -2.33 -11.40
CA ILE A 170 12.65 -1.87 -12.76
C ILE A 170 12.55 -0.35 -12.72
N LEU A 171 13.37 0.29 -13.54
CA LEU A 171 13.35 1.74 -13.75
C LEU A 171 12.70 2.00 -15.12
N PRO A 172 11.38 2.24 -15.16
CA PRO A 172 10.72 2.54 -16.43
C PRO A 172 11.36 3.79 -17.05
N ALA A 173 11.83 3.63 -18.29
CA ALA A 173 12.41 4.70 -19.08
C ALA A 173 11.61 4.86 -20.36
N ARG A 174 11.34 6.11 -20.74
CA ARG A 174 10.79 6.42 -22.06
C ARG A 174 11.95 6.76 -22.98
N ALA A 175 12.22 5.87 -23.92
CA ALA A 175 13.15 6.13 -25.01
C ALA A 175 12.40 6.84 -26.14
N ASN A 176 12.92 7.97 -26.60
CA ASN A 176 12.48 8.63 -27.82
C ASN A 176 13.69 8.83 -28.74
N THR A 177 13.42 9.14 -30.00
CA THR A 177 14.44 9.53 -30.96
C THR A 177 14.11 10.93 -31.43
N THR A 178 15.09 11.81 -31.44
CA THR A 178 14.90 13.18 -31.97
C THR A 178 14.75 13.13 -33.48
N ASP A 179 14.27 14.24 -34.07
CA ASP A 179 14.16 14.37 -35.54
C ASP A 179 15.52 14.25 -36.26
N LEU A 180 16.63 14.44 -35.54
CA LEU A 180 18.00 14.23 -36.04
C LEU A 180 18.51 12.78 -35.85
N GLY A 181 17.65 11.85 -35.45
CA GLY A 181 18.01 10.45 -35.23
C GLY A 181 18.78 10.18 -33.94
N VAL A 182 18.86 11.14 -33.01
CA VAL A 182 19.60 10.96 -31.74
C VAL A 182 18.68 10.28 -30.72
N PRO A 183 19.02 9.09 -30.20
CA PRO A 183 18.26 8.47 -29.12
C PRO A 183 18.44 9.27 -27.84
N TRP A 184 17.34 9.59 -27.18
CA TRP A 184 17.33 10.17 -25.85
C TRP A 184 16.35 9.38 -24.98
N ALA A 185 16.76 9.06 -23.76
CA ALA A 185 15.92 8.36 -22.81
C ALA A 185 15.87 9.18 -21.52
N TYR A 186 14.69 9.26 -20.94
CA TYR A 186 14.50 9.81 -19.61
C TYR A 186 13.70 8.84 -18.76
N ARG A 187 14.01 8.84 -17.48
CA ARG A 187 13.27 8.08 -16.48
C ARG A 187 11.87 8.70 -16.37
N LEU A 188 10.84 7.87 -16.54
CA LEU A 188 9.46 8.32 -16.44
C LEU A 188 8.81 7.61 -15.26
N GLY A 189 8.35 8.37 -14.29
CA GLY A 189 7.59 7.86 -13.15
C GLY A 189 8.44 7.24 -12.05
N SER A 190 7.79 6.40 -11.26
CA SER A 190 8.40 5.78 -10.09
C SER A 190 9.19 4.53 -10.45
N LYS A 191 10.13 4.20 -9.57
CA LYS A 191 10.82 2.92 -9.58
C LYS A 191 9.85 1.82 -9.17
N TRP A 192 9.83 0.69 -9.88
CA TRP A 192 9.01 -0.47 -9.53
C TRP A 192 9.89 -1.55 -8.91
N ARG A 193 9.45 -2.11 -7.79
CA ARG A 193 10.09 -3.31 -7.22
C ARG A 193 9.40 -4.55 -7.77
N THR A 194 10.20 -5.56 -8.05
CA THR A 194 9.69 -6.90 -8.34
C THR A 194 10.17 -7.87 -7.28
N ARG A 195 9.35 -8.86 -6.96
CA ARG A 195 9.76 -10.00 -6.14
C ARG A 195 9.42 -11.26 -6.89
N ASN A 196 10.42 -12.13 -7.08
CA ASN A 196 10.18 -13.52 -7.46
C ASN A 196 10.20 -14.35 -6.19
N ALA A 197 9.19 -15.20 -5.99
CA ALA A 197 9.10 -16.12 -4.86
C ALA A 197 8.50 -17.45 -5.31
N SER A 198 8.54 -18.48 -4.47
CA SER A 198 7.94 -19.77 -4.80
C SER A 198 7.41 -20.51 -3.58
N PHE A 199 6.28 -21.21 -3.73
CA PHE A 199 5.76 -22.13 -2.72
C PHE A 199 6.27 -23.55 -2.96
N PHE A 200 6.57 -24.27 -1.89
CA PHE A 200 6.88 -25.70 -1.97
C PHE A 200 5.61 -26.53 -1.75
N ARG A 201 5.43 -27.59 -2.53
CA ARG A 201 4.27 -28.50 -2.41
C ARG A 201 4.21 -29.22 -1.05
N GLY A 202 5.33 -29.31 -0.34
CA GLY A 202 5.43 -29.90 1.00
C GLY A 202 4.99 -28.97 2.13
N ASP A 203 4.69 -27.71 1.84
CA ASP A 203 4.09 -26.80 2.80
C ASP A 203 2.67 -27.26 3.16
N SER A 204 2.22 -26.90 4.36
CA SER A 204 0.90 -27.32 4.84
C SER A 204 -0.16 -26.95 3.78
N GLY A 205 -1.08 -27.86 3.44
CA GLY A 205 -2.07 -27.61 2.38
C GLY A 205 -2.91 -26.33 2.57
N VAL A 206 -2.90 -25.78 3.79
CA VAL A 206 -3.50 -24.50 4.18
C VAL A 206 -2.80 -23.31 3.50
N ASP A 207 -1.47 -23.24 3.49
CA ASP A 207 -0.71 -22.11 2.91
C ASP A 207 -0.99 -21.97 1.41
N PHE A 208 -1.09 -23.10 0.71
CA PHE A 208 -1.40 -23.12 -0.72
C PHE A 208 -2.86 -22.75 -1.01
N ALA A 209 -3.81 -23.22 -0.20
CA ALA A 209 -5.21 -22.82 -0.33
C ALA A 209 -5.40 -21.31 -0.10
N ASP A 210 -4.67 -20.75 0.86
CA ASP A 210 -4.66 -19.31 1.12
C ASP A 210 -4.03 -18.51 -0.01
N PHE A 211 -2.95 -19.00 -0.61
CA PHE A 211 -2.35 -18.39 -1.81
C PHE A 211 -3.32 -18.41 -2.99
N LEU A 212 -3.97 -19.54 -3.28
CA LEU A 212 -4.97 -19.62 -4.34
C LEU A 212 -6.16 -18.68 -4.08
N SER A 213 -6.54 -18.51 -2.81
CA SER A 213 -7.60 -17.57 -2.42
C SER A 213 -7.17 -16.13 -2.68
N LEU A 214 -5.93 -15.75 -2.34
CA LEU A 214 -5.36 -14.45 -2.67
C LEU A 214 -5.32 -14.20 -4.19
N VAL A 215 -4.88 -15.19 -4.99
CA VAL A 215 -4.80 -15.06 -6.46
C VAL A 215 -6.18 -14.86 -7.09
N ARG A 216 -7.20 -15.56 -6.57
CA ARG A 216 -8.59 -15.41 -7.01
C ARG A 216 -9.15 -14.05 -6.63
N ASP A 217 -8.88 -13.61 -5.40
CA ASP A 217 -9.37 -12.34 -4.88
C ASP A 217 -8.75 -11.15 -5.63
N ALA A 218 -7.43 -11.20 -5.90
CA ALA A 218 -6.74 -10.23 -6.75
C ALA A 218 -7.14 -10.27 -8.24
N ASN A 219 -8.01 -11.21 -8.64
CA ASN A 219 -8.38 -11.44 -10.03
C ASN A 219 -7.15 -11.55 -10.95
N GLY A 220 -6.10 -12.22 -10.48
CA GLY A 220 -4.80 -12.27 -11.14
C GLY A 220 -4.10 -10.91 -11.14
N ILE A 221 -3.96 -10.29 -12.31
CA ILE A 221 -3.23 -9.02 -12.46
C ILE A 221 -4.13 -7.78 -12.27
N ALA A 222 -5.45 -7.97 -12.13
CA ALA A 222 -6.41 -6.88 -12.25
C ALA A 222 -6.47 -6.00 -10.99
N GLN A 223 -6.39 -6.60 -9.80
CA GLN A 223 -6.46 -5.90 -8.53
C GLN A 223 -5.13 -5.97 -7.79
N ALA A 224 -4.74 -4.83 -7.23
CA ALA A 224 -3.57 -4.75 -6.36
C ALA A 224 -3.92 -5.21 -4.94
N TRP A 225 -2.91 -5.69 -4.23
CA TRP A 225 -3.02 -6.18 -2.86
C TRP A 225 -1.80 -5.74 -2.05
N LEU A 226 -1.90 -5.82 -0.72
CA LEU A 226 -0.82 -5.37 0.16
C LEU A 226 0.09 -6.55 0.52
N GLU A 227 1.37 -6.43 0.20
CA GLU A 227 2.43 -7.34 0.59
C GLU A 227 3.31 -6.68 1.65
N ILE A 228 3.58 -7.37 2.76
CA ILE A 228 4.53 -6.93 3.79
C ILE A 228 5.61 -8.01 3.88
N PRO A 229 6.75 -7.82 3.18
CA PRO A 229 7.79 -8.85 3.10
C PRO A 229 8.42 -9.22 4.44
N ASP A 230 8.70 -8.21 5.26
CA ASP A 230 9.25 -8.36 6.59
C ASP A 230 8.50 -7.42 7.54
N PRO A 231 7.69 -7.94 8.47
CA PRO A 231 6.95 -7.10 9.42
C PRO A 231 7.85 -6.35 10.40
N ALA A 232 9.14 -6.70 10.51
CA ALA A 232 10.10 -5.93 11.31
C ALA A 232 10.61 -4.67 10.58
N VAL A 233 10.35 -4.55 9.27
CA VAL A 233 10.71 -3.40 8.45
C VAL A 233 9.42 -2.70 8.04
N ASN A 234 9.33 -1.39 8.28
CA ASN A 234 8.13 -0.61 7.94
C ASN A 234 8.03 -0.31 6.43
N ASP A 235 7.94 -1.36 5.62
CA ASP A 235 7.92 -1.35 4.16
C ASP A 235 6.80 -2.23 3.62
N ALA A 236 5.61 -1.65 3.53
CA ALA A 236 4.50 -2.27 2.82
C ALA A 236 4.63 -2.03 1.31
N ARG A 237 4.22 -3.02 0.51
CA ARG A 237 4.27 -2.96 -0.94
C ARG A 237 2.87 -3.12 -1.49
N TRP A 238 2.43 -2.16 -2.30
CA TRP A 238 1.18 -2.26 -3.03
C TRP A 238 1.46 -2.92 -4.38
N VAL A 239 1.08 -4.18 -4.51
CA VAL A 239 1.59 -5.06 -5.57
C VAL A 239 0.47 -5.71 -6.38
N ARG A 240 0.80 -6.12 -7.60
CA ARG A 240 -0.01 -7.02 -8.44
C ARG A 240 0.78 -8.25 -8.79
N PHE A 241 0.09 -9.33 -9.13
CA PHE A 241 0.76 -10.48 -9.73
C PHE A 241 1.35 -10.10 -11.10
N GLY A 242 2.60 -10.49 -11.36
CA GLY A 242 3.24 -10.33 -12.66
C GLY A 242 2.68 -11.32 -13.69
N GLY A 243 2.72 -10.95 -14.98
CA GLY A 243 1.97 -11.62 -16.07
C GLY A 243 2.17 -13.14 -16.20
N ASP A 244 3.36 -13.66 -15.90
CA ASP A 244 3.64 -15.10 -16.00
C ASP A 244 3.17 -15.92 -14.79
N SER A 245 2.89 -15.27 -13.67
CA SER A 245 2.63 -15.92 -12.38
C SER A 245 1.30 -16.68 -12.33
N VAL A 246 0.27 -16.11 -12.97
CA VAL A 246 -1.10 -16.65 -12.92
C VAL A 246 -1.26 -17.85 -13.87
N THR A 247 -0.63 -17.78 -15.04
CA THR A 247 -0.67 -18.85 -16.05
C THR A 247 0.17 -20.05 -15.64
N ALA A 248 1.35 -19.81 -15.05
CA ALA A 248 2.25 -20.87 -14.56
C ALA A 248 1.63 -21.71 -13.44
N ALA A 249 0.81 -21.10 -12.56
CA ALA A 249 0.10 -21.84 -11.51
C ALA A 249 -0.88 -22.87 -12.10
N ARG A 250 -1.61 -22.56 -13.18
CA ARG A 250 -2.61 -23.48 -13.72
C ARG A 250 -2.02 -24.66 -14.52
N GLN A 251 -0.87 -24.48 -15.17
CA GLN A 251 -0.34 -25.47 -16.13
C GLN A 251 0.55 -26.57 -15.53
N ARG A 252 1.04 -26.44 -14.28
CA ARG A 252 2.07 -27.35 -13.72
C ARG A 252 1.57 -28.52 -12.88
N LEU A 253 0.27 -28.84 -12.93
CA LEU A 253 -0.31 -30.03 -12.26
C LEU A 253 0.31 -31.38 -12.71
N GLY A 254 1.15 -31.41 -13.75
CA GLY A 254 1.80 -32.62 -14.27
C GLY A 254 3.32 -32.74 -14.09
N SER A 255 4.05 -31.74 -13.57
CA SER A 255 5.53 -31.79 -13.51
C SER A 255 6.04 -32.10 -12.11
N ARG A 256 6.97 -33.06 -11.97
CA ARG A 256 7.63 -33.50 -10.71
C ARG A 256 8.43 -32.43 -9.94
N ARG A 257 8.33 -31.14 -10.31
CA ARG A 257 8.95 -30.05 -9.55
C ARG A 257 7.93 -29.52 -8.56
N ASP A 258 8.15 -29.79 -7.28
CA ASP A 258 7.33 -29.36 -6.13
C ASP A 258 7.39 -27.85 -5.85
N ARG A 259 7.34 -27.01 -6.89
CA ARG A 259 7.52 -25.56 -6.77
C ARG A 259 6.48 -24.79 -7.59
N TRP A 260 5.89 -23.78 -6.97
CA TRP A 260 4.93 -22.86 -7.55
C TRP A 260 5.52 -21.45 -7.55
N PRO A 261 6.27 -21.07 -8.60
CA PRO A 261 6.83 -19.74 -8.68
C PRO A 261 5.72 -18.71 -8.92
N TRP A 262 5.91 -17.53 -8.35
CA TRP A 262 5.10 -16.36 -8.62
C TRP A 262 5.97 -15.11 -8.56
N VAL A 263 5.50 -14.07 -9.22
CA VAL A 263 6.13 -12.77 -9.28
C VAL A 263 5.13 -11.74 -8.81
N THR A 264 5.56 -10.82 -7.95
CA THR A 264 4.85 -9.55 -7.71
C THR A 264 5.59 -8.39 -8.31
N GLU A 265 4.81 -7.40 -8.73
CA GLU A 265 5.26 -6.12 -9.25
C GLU A 265 4.57 -5.02 -8.45
N GLU A 266 5.35 -4.10 -7.89
CA GLU A 266 4.84 -2.95 -7.16
C GLU A 266 4.20 -1.95 -8.13
N VAL A 267 2.95 -1.58 -7.85
CA VAL A 267 2.15 -0.68 -8.68
C VAL A 267 2.50 0.78 -8.43
N SER A 268 2.86 1.10 -7.19
CA SER A 268 3.17 2.46 -6.77
C SER A 268 4.23 2.45 -5.69
N ARG A 269 5.40 2.97 -6.04
CA ARG A 269 6.39 3.44 -5.08
C ARG A 269 6.16 4.94 -4.89
N GLY A 270 6.19 5.39 -3.63
CA GLY A 270 6.04 6.76 -3.11
C GLY A 270 5.89 7.95 -4.08
N LEU A 271 5.17 8.99 -3.66
CA LEU A 271 5.15 10.23 -4.42
C LEU A 271 6.55 10.88 -4.36
N THR A 272 7.14 11.15 -5.51
CA THR A 272 8.41 11.86 -5.58
C THR A 272 8.23 13.31 -5.17
N LEU A 273 9.12 13.81 -4.32
CA LEU A 273 9.27 15.24 -4.02
C LEU A 273 9.90 16.02 -5.18
N TYR A 274 9.66 15.65 -6.45
CA TYR A 274 10.11 16.49 -7.56
C TYR A 274 9.32 17.79 -7.49
N SER A 275 9.99 18.79 -6.91
CA SER A 275 9.48 20.14 -6.74
C SER A 275 8.88 20.59 -8.07
N SER A 276 7.61 20.99 -8.03
CA SER A 276 6.99 21.79 -9.08
C SER A 276 7.58 23.21 -9.06
N SER A 277 8.91 23.31 -9.07
CA SER A 277 9.66 24.54 -9.27
C SER A 277 10.03 24.63 -10.74
N GLN A 278 9.02 24.78 -11.61
CA GLN A 278 9.09 25.48 -12.89
C GLN A 278 7.74 26.14 -13.17
#